data_AF-A0A1Q5RPP7-F1
#
_entry.id   AF-A0A1Q5RPP7-F1
#
_cell.length_a   1.000
_cell.length_b   1.000
_cell.length_c   1.000
_cell.angle_alpha   90.00
_cell.angle_beta   90.00
_cell.angle_gamma   90.00
#
_symmetry.space_group_name_H-M   'P 1'
#
loop_
_entity.id
_entity.type
_entity.pdbx_description
1 polymer ?
#
loop_
_entity_poly.entity_id
_entity_poly.type
_entity_poly.pdbx_seq_one_letter_code
_entity_poly.pdbx_strand_id
1 'polypeptide(L)' 'MNTTRDDDYLRDRIKHGKSGAMPAFGETFSDAQIDQIIKYIRQLKPHEG' A
#
# COMPACT_ATOMS: atom_id res chain seq x y z
N MET A 1 11.70 -8.41 8.69
CA MET A 1 12.00 -6.96 8.73
C MET A 1 10.71 -6.22 9.11
N ASN A 2 10.49 -5.94 10.40
CA ASN A 2 9.33 -5.18 10.88
C ASN A 2 9.54 -3.69 10.60
N THR A 3 9.53 -3.30 9.33
CA THR A 3 9.46 -1.86 9.02
C THR A 3 8.07 -1.40 9.42
N THR A 4 7.97 -0.59 10.47
CA THR A 4 6.77 0.13 10.90
C THR A 4 6.41 1.21 9.88
N ARG A 5 6.13 0.78 8.64
CA ARG A 5 5.43 1.59 7.67
C ARG A 5 3.99 1.64 8.15
N ASP A 6 3.57 2.79 8.65
CA ASP A 6 2.20 3.07 9.04
C ASP A 6 1.27 3.06 7.82
N ASP A 7 -0.04 3.08 8.06
CA ASP A 7 -1.04 3.03 6.99
C ASP A 7 -1.00 4.28 6.10
N ASP A 8 -0.60 5.43 6.62
CA ASP A 8 -0.51 6.67 5.84
C ASP A 8 0.65 6.60 4.86
N TYR A 9 1.79 6.04 5.28
CA TYR A 9 2.89 5.72 4.37
C TYR A 9 2.44 4.78 3.24
N LEU A 10 1.67 3.73 3.56
CA LEU A 10 1.17 2.80 2.54
C LEU A 10 0.18 3.50 1.60
N ARG A 11 -0.69 4.36 2.12
CA ARG A 11 -1.63 5.15 1.33
C ARG A 11 -0.89 6.08 0.37
N ASP A 12 0.08 6.83 0.85
CA ASP A 12 0.91 7.73 0.04
C ASP A 12 1.63 6.96 -1.08
N ARG A 13 2.22 5.80 -0.74
CA ARG A 13 2.91 4.96 -1.71
C ARG A 13 2.00 4.35 -2.77
N ILE A 14 0.76 4.00 -2.43
CA ILE A 14 -0.22 3.50 -3.41
C ILE A 14 -0.73 4.65 -4.28
N LYS A 15 -1.03 5.81 -3.69
CA LYS A 15 -1.56 6.97 -4.41
C LYS A 15 -0.55 7.57 -5.38
N HIS A 16 0.67 7.84 -4.92
CA HIS A 16 1.69 8.56 -5.67
C HIS A 16 2.77 7.66 -6.28
N GLY A 17 2.80 6.38 -5.89
CA GLY A 17 3.80 5.43 -6.38
C GLY A 17 5.19 5.69 -5.79
N LYS A 18 6.22 5.26 -6.53
CA LYS A 18 7.63 5.56 -6.31
C LYS A 18 8.30 5.65 -7.66
N SER A 19 8.83 6.83 -7.98
CA SER A 19 9.53 7.07 -9.24
C SER A 19 10.56 5.97 -9.55
N GLY A 20 10.45 5.38 -10.74
CA GLY A 20 11.33 4.32 -11.23
C GLY A 20 11.12 2.92 -10.61
N ALA A 21 10.16 2.72 -9.70
CA ALA A 21 9.95 1.42 -9.05
C ALA A 21 8.48 1.00 -8.89
N MET A 22 7.55 1.96 -8.79
CA MET A 22 6.13 1.70 -8.58
C MET A 22 5.30 2.80 -9.25
N PRO A 23 4.36 2.47 -10.14
CA PRO A 23 3.44 3.45 -10.70
C PRO A 23 2.48 3.98 -9.64
N ALA A 24 1.93 5.17 -9.88
CA ALA A 24 0.88 5.77 -9.07
C ALA A 24 -0.46 5.10 -9.38
N PHE A 25 -1.24 4.76 -8.34
CA PHE A 25 -2.58 4.18 -8.49
C PHE A 25 -3.70 5.10 -7.97
N GLY A 26 -3.37 6.34 -7.58
CA GLY A 26 -4.35 7.30 -7.04
C GLY A 26 -5.44 7.73 -8.02
N GLU A 27 -5.21 7.58 -9.33
CA GLU A 27 -6.23 7.83 -10.37
C GLU A 27 -7.03 6.58 -10.72
N THR A 28 -6.56 5.39 -10.34
CA THR A 28 -7.19 4.10 -10.64
C THR A 28 -8.14 3.66 -9.53
N PHE A 29 -7.80 3.94 -8.27
CA PHE A 29 -8.59 3.54 -7.10
C PHE A 29 -9.03 4.78 -6.32
N SER A 30 -10.27 4.76 -5.84
CA SER A 30 -10.75 5.74 -4.86
C SER A 30 -10.07 5.55 -3.50
N ASP A 31 -10.08 6.58 -2.66
CA ASP A 31 -9.49 6.51 -1.31
C ASP A 31 -10.05 5.35 -0.47
N ALA A 32 -11.36 5.10 -0.57
CA ALA A 32 -12.00 3.98 0.11
C ALA A 32 -11.50 2.61 -0.38
N GLN A 33 -11.21 2.48 -1.68
CA GLN A 33 -10.64 1.24 -2.25
C GLN A 33 -9.18 1.07 -1.84
N ILE A 34 -8.41 2.15 -1.75
CA ILE A 34 -7.02 2.12 -1.26
C ILE A 34 -6.99 1.66 0.20
N ASP A 35 -7.91 2.14 1.04
CA ASP A 35 -8.02 1.68 2.42
C ASP A 35 -8.33 0.17 2.52
N GLN A 36 -9.14 -0.38 1.62
CA GLN A 36 -9.40 -1.82 1.56
C GLN A 36 -8.15 -2.61 1.14
N ILE A 37 -7.37 -2.09 0.19
CA ILE A 37 -6.09 -2.68 -0.20
C ILE A 37 -5.11 -2.69 0.97
N ILE A 38 -5.00 -1.60 1.72
CA ILE A 38 -4.14 -1.53 2.91
C ILE A 38 -4.57 -2.56 3.94
N LYS A 39 -5.88 -2.66 4.24
CA LYS A 39 -6.40 -3.70 5.15
C LYS A 39 -6.05 -5.11 4.67
N TYR A 40 -6.20 -5.38 3.38
CA TYR A 40 -5.80 -6.66 2.79
C TYR A 40 -4.30 -6.93 2.99
N ILE A 41 -3.43 -5.95 2.69
CA ILE A 41 -1.98 -6.06 2.90
C ILE A 41 -1.64 -6.37 4.36
N ARG A 42 -2.33 -5.74 5.33
CA ARG A 42 -2.13 -6.00 6.76
C ARG A 42 -2.57 -7.40 7.19
N GLN A 43 -3.54 -7.99 6.49
CA GLN A 43 -4.03 -9.34 6.74
C GLN A 43 -3.18 -10.42 6.08
N LEU A 44 -2.31 -10.05 5.12
CA LEU A 44 -1.36 -11.00 4.53
C LEU A 44 -0.42 -11.47 5.64
N LYS A 45 -0.52 -12.75 6.00
CA LYS A 45 0.43 -13.39 6.89
C LYS A 45 1.84 -13.24 6.31
N PRO A 46 2.88 -13.06 7.13
CA PRO A 46 4.25 -13.18 6.63
C PRO A 46 4.36 -14.54 5.95
N HIS A 47 4.72 -14.53 4.67
CA HIS A 47 4.94 -15.76 3.93
C HIS A 47 6.10 -16.49 4.62
N GLU A 48 5.81 -17.61 5.28
CA GLU A 48 6.82 -18.57 5.73
C GLU A 48 7.39 -19.21 4.46
N GLY A 49 8.42 -18.57 3.90
CA GLY A 49 9.29 -19.15 2.88
C GLY A 49 10.35 -20.02 3.51
#